data_AF-A0A382QYW6-F1
#
_entry.id   AF-A0A382QYW6-F1
#
_cell.length_a   1.000
_cell.length_b   1.000
_cell.length_c   1.000
_cell.angle_alpha   90.00
_cell.angle_beta   90.00
_cell.angle_gamma   90.00
#
_symmetry.space_group_name_H-M   'P 1'
#
loop_
_entity.id
_entity.type
_entity.pdbx_description
1 polymer ?
#
loop_
_entity_poly.entity_id
_entity_poly.type
_entity_poly.pdbx_seq_one_letter_code
_entity_poly.pdbx_strand_id
1 'polypeptide(L)'
;MSLKKEGDFAFSRDNLYGTTNEPTYAGATSFMRRKYTHDLTGVDLVVTGIPLDTATTNRPGARFGPRAIRAASSIMAWARPYDTAEDPFDKLAVIDYGDCFWDFGRPEEVPGAIEEHATNI
;
A
#
# COMPACT_ATOMS: atom_id res chain seq x y z
N MET A 1 -1.60 20.87 21.51
CA MET A 1 -1.21 20.07 20.32
C MET A 1 0.27 19.79 20.42
N SER A 2 0.67 18.55 20.71
CA SER A 2 2.08 18.17 20.62
C SER A 2 2.51 18.30 19.16
N LEU A 3 3.57 19.07 18.88
CA LEU A 3 4.19 19.11 17.56
C LEU A 3 4.64 17.68 17.25
N LYS A 4 3.98 17.00 16.31
CA LYS A 4 4.49 15.75 15.75
C LYS A 4 5.80 16.10 15.03
N LYS A 5 6.94 15.82 15.66
CA LYS A 5 8.29 16.10 15.16
C LYS A 5 8.82 14.99 14.22
N GLU A 6 8.01 13.98 13.97
CA GLU A 6 8.38 12.77 13.25
C GLU A 6 7.40 12.55 12.10
N GLY A 7 7.90 11.97 11.01
CA GLY A 7 7.15 11.52 9.84
C GLY A 7 7.62 10.12 9.45
N ASP A 8 7.31 9.69 8.23
CA ASP A 8 7.70 8.37 7.72
C ASP A 8 7.12 7.22 8.55
N PHE A 9 5.89 7.39 9.06
CA PHE A 9 5.25 6.41 9.92
C PHE A 9 4.94 5.10 9.20
N ALA A 10 5.00 5.06 7.86
CA ALA A 10 4.97 3.81 7.11
C ALA A 10 6.12 2.86 7.50
N PHE A 11 7.24 3.40 7.99
CA PHE A 11 8.39 2.61 8.47
C PHE A 11 8.47 2.57 9.99
N SER A 12 8.18 3.68 10.67
CA SER A 12 8.49 3.85 12.09
C SER A 12 7.35 3.50 13.05
N ARG A 13 6.12 3.25 12.59
CA ARG A 13 5.01 2.95 13.49
C ARG A 13 5.10 1.55 14.10
N ASP A 14 4.83 1.47 15.40
CA ASP A 14 4.75 0.19 16.11
C ASP A 14 3.38 -0.49 15.90
N ASN A 15 2.31 0.29 15.87
CA ASN A 15 0.93 -0.20 15.75
C ASN A 15 0.43 -0.20 14.29
N LEU A 16 -0.45 -1.15 13.94
CA LEU A 16 -1.12 -1.24 12.63
C LEU A 16 -2.32 -0.31 12.50
N TYR A 17 -2.94 0.07 13.62
CA TYR A 17 -4.16 0.88 13.63
C TYR A 17 -3.90 2.40 13.63
N GLY A 18 -4.93 3.12 13.18
CA GLY A 18 -5.06 4.57 13.26
C GLY A 18 -4.43 5.35 12.13
N THR A 19 -4.78 6.63 12.05
CA THR A 19 -4.24 7.58 11.08
C THR A 19 -3.45 8.68 11.77
N THR A 20 -2.24 8.93 11.25
CA THR A 20 -1.34 9.96 11.74
C THR A 20 -1.05 10.90 10.59
N ASN A 21 -1.45 12.17 10.75
CA ASN A 21 -1.18 13.20 9.77
C ASN A 21 0.33 13.39 9.57
N GLU A 22 0.75 13.40 8.31
CA GLU A 22 2.09 13.70 7.81
C GLU A 22 1.99 14.80 6.74
N PRO A 23 3.03 15.63 6.54
CA PRO A 23 3.04 16.60 5.45
C PRO A 23 2.78 15.90 4.11
N THR A 24 1.68 16.22 3.44
CA THR A 24 1.18 15.47 2.27
C THR A 24 2.20 15.38 1.14
N TYR A 25 3.06 16.39 1.01
CA TYR A 25 4.10 16.52 -0.01
C TYR A 25 5.42 15.79 0.34
N ALA A 26 5.53 15.17 1.51
CA ALA A 26 6.73 14.48 1.98
C ALA A 26 6.38 13.08 2.55
N GLY A 27 7.34 12.43 3.18
CA GLY A 27 7.16 11.15 3.86
C GLY A 27 7.10 9.93 2.94
N ALA A 28 7.27 8.76 3.53
CA ALA A 28 7.23 7.46 2.86
C ALA A 28 5.89 7.17 2.17
N THR A 29 5.94 6.80 0.89
CA THR A 29 4.75 6.63 0.05
C THR A 29 4.30 5.18 -0.01
N SER A 30 3.88 4.61 1.12
CA SER A 30 2.99 3.44 1.12
C SER A 30 1.56 3.86 0.82
N PHE A 31 0.71 2.91 0.45
CA PHE A 31 -0.71 3.12 0.28
C PHE A 31 -1.31 3.70 1.56
N MET A 32 -1.91 4.91 1.46
CA MET A 32 -2.49 5.65 2.58
C MET A 32 -1.62 5.71 3.84
N ARG A 33 -0.29 5.79 3.65
CA ARG A 33 0.71 5.79 4.73
C ARG A 33 0.62 4.57 5.66
N ARG A 34 0.12 3.42 5.19
CA ARG A 34 0.10 2.18 5.99
C ARG A 34 1.51 1.65 6.25
N LYS A 35 1.66 0.80 7.27
CA LYS A 35 2.96 0.22 7.59
C LYS A 35 3.44 -0.65 6.42
N TYR A 36 4.67 -0.43 5.96
CA TYR A 36 5.36 -1.38 5.10
C TYR A 36 5.82 -2.56 5.95
N THR A 37 5.31 -3.75 5.67
CA THR A 37 5.73 -4.98 6.36
C THR A 37 5.33 -6.21 5.56
N HIS A 38 6.08 -7.29 5.73
CA HIS A 38 5.68 -8.64 5.30
C HIS A 38 5.20 -9.51 6.47
N ASP A 39 5.24 -9.00 7.70
CA ASP A 39 4.66 -9.65 8.87
C ASP A 39 3.13 -9.49 8.85
N LEU A 40 2.42 -10.61 8.76
CA LEU A 40 0.96 -10.70 8.68
C LEU A 40 0.31 -10.86 10.05
N THR A 41 1.09 -10.87 11.14
CA THR A 41 0.56 -11.10 12.49
C THR A 41 -0.43 -10.01 12.89
N GLY A 42 -1.71 -10.39 13.05
CA GLY A 42 -2.78 -9.47 13.44
C GLY A 42 -3.23 -8.51 12.34
N VAL A 43 -2.90 -8.78 11.07
CA VAL A 43 -3.35 -8.01 9.91
C VAL A 43 -4.75 -8.44 9.49
N ASP A 44 -5.64 -7.48 9.26
CA ASP A 44 -7.00 -7.72 8.74
C ASP A 44 -7.07 -7.59 7.21
N LEU A 45 -6.25 -6.71 6.62
CA LEU A 45 -6.24 -6.43 5.20
C LEU A 45 -4.84 -6.12 4.68
N VAL A 46 -4.48 -6.76 3.57
CA VAL A 46 -3.22 -6.55 2.87
C VAL A 46 -3.45 -5.74 1.60
N VAL A 47 -2.70 -4.65 1.45
CA VAL A 47 -2.57 -3.94 0.17
C VAL A 47 -1.30 -4.40 -0.52
N THR A 48 -1.41 -4.92 -1.73
CA THR A 48 -0.29 -5.33 -2.56
C THR A 48 -0.47 -4.87 -4.00
N GLY A 49 0.62 -4.54 -4.68
CA GLY A 49 0.61 -4.20 -6.11
C GLY A 49 0.94 -5.38 -7.01
N ILE A 50 0.28 -5.46 -8.16
CA ILE A 50 0.64 -6.36 -9.27
C ILE A 50 1.10 -5.48 -10.46
N PRO A 51 2.40 -5.19 -10.58
CA PRO A 51 2.93 -4.28 -11.61
C PRO A 51 3.04 -4.96 -12.99
N LEU A 52 1.91 -5.27 -13.62
CA LEU A 52 1.84 -6.00 -14.90
C LEU A 52 1.11 -5.20 -16.00
N ASP A 53 1.61 -5.24 -17.23
CA ASP A 53 0.89 -4.74 -18.41
C ASP A 53 1.23 -5.49 -19.72
N THR A 54 1.93 -6.62 -19.66
CA THR A 54 2.31 -7.41 -20.85
C THR A 54 1.10 -8.02 -21.56
N ALA A 55 -0.05 -8.10 -20.87
CA ALA A 55 -1.32 -8.55 -21.43
C ALA A 55 -2.14 -7.42 -22.12
N THR A 56 -1.65 -6.18 -22.14
CA THR A 56 -2.36 -5.07 -22.79
C THR A 56 -2.30 -5.19 -24.31
N THR A 57 -3.41 -4.86 -25.00
CA THR A 57 -3.54 -4.99 -26.46
C THR A 57 -3.15 -3.73 -27.24
N ASN A 58 -2.93 -2.60 -26.55
CA ASN A 58 -2.63 -1.31 -27.19
C ASN A 58 -1.57 -0.51 -26.42
N ARG A 59 -1.98 0.31 -25.44
CA ARG A 59 -1.07 1.20 -24.72
C ARG A 59 -0.58 0.54 -23.43
N PRO A 60 0.74 0.26 -23.28
CA PRO A 60 1.31 -0.18 -22.03
C PRO A 60 1.41 0.98 -21.03
N GLY A 61 1.72 0.67 -19.76
CA GLY A 61 1.91 1.64 -18.69
C GLY A 61 1.32 1.21 -17.35
N ALA A 62 0.38 0.25 -17.34
CA ALA A 62 -0.27 -0.21 -16.10
C ALA A 62 0.71 -0.84 -15.10
N ARG A 63 1.89 -1.30 -15.55
CA ARG A 63 2.96 -1.79 -14.66
C ARG A 63 3.44 -0.73 -13.65
N PHE A 64 3.28 0.56 -13.94
CA PHE A 64 3.62 1.66 -13.04
C PHE A 64 2.46 2.08 -12.12
N GLY A 65 1.28 1.48 -12.31
CA GLY A 65 0.04 1.78 -11.60
C GLY A 65 0.16 1.71 -10.07
N PRO A 66 0.65 0.60 -9.48
CA PRO A 66 0.76 0.49 -8.02
C PRO A 66 1.53 1.65 -7.38
N ARG A 67 2.68 2.00 -7.96
CA ARG A 67 3.49 3.16 -7.51
C ARG A 67 2.72 4.48 -7.63
N ALA A 68 2.04 4.71 -8.75
CA ALA A 68 1.27 5.92 -8.98
C ALA A 68 0.10 6.06 -7.99
N ILE A 69 -0.62 4.96 -7.71
CA ILE A 69 -1.72 4.93 -6.74
C ILE A 69 -1.21 5.24 -5.32
N ARG A 70 -0.08 4.63 -4.90
CA ARG A 70 0.51 4.93 -3.59
C ARG A 70 0.83 6.42 -3.44
N ALA A 71 1.50 7.01 -4.43
CA ALA A 71 1.81 8.44 -4.42
C ALA A 71 0.53 9.30 -4.33
N ALA A 72 -0.47 9.01 -5.16
CA ALA A 72 -1.74 9.72 -5.18
C ALA A 72 -2.53 9.59 -3.88
N SER A 73 -2.45 8.44 -3.20
CA SER A 73 -3.18 8.17 -1.96
C SER A 73 -2.76 9.06 -0.77
N SER A 74 -1.61 9.73 -0.87
CA SER A 74 -1.07 10.61 0.18
C SER A 74 -2.03 11.72 0.58
N ILE A 75 -2.81 12.27 -0.36
CA ILE A 75 -3.80 13.33 -0.09
C ILE A 75 -4.99 12.83 0.73
N MET A 76 -5.20 11.51 0.81
CA MET A 76 -6.30 10.90 1.55
C MET A 76 -5.87 10.41 2.95
N ALA A 77 -4.59 10.53 3.30
CA ALA A 77 -4.02 9.88 4.49
C ALA A 77 -3.83 10.80 5.70
N TRP A 78 -4.40 12.01 5.69
CA TRP A 78 -4.26 13.00 6.77
C TRP A 78 -5.51 13.14 7.65
N ALA A 79 -6.64 12.62 7.19
CA ALA A 79 -7.91 12.67 7.88
C ALA A 79 -8.79 11.48 7.48
N ARG A 80 -9.85 11.29 8.27
CA ARG A 80 -10.92 10.35 7.97
C ARG A 80 -11.51 10.59 6.56
N PRO A 81 -11.83 9.54 5.78
CA PRO A 81 -12.50 9.70 4.50
C PRO A 81 -13.82 10.48 4.61
N TYR A 82 -14.15 11.28 3.59
CA TYR A 82 -15.36 12.11 3.60
C TYR A 82 -16.63 11.27 3.80
N ASP A 83 -17.58 11.81 4.56
CA ASP A 83 -18.90 11.21 4.83
C ASP A 83 -18.92 9.84 5.55
N THR A 84 -17.79 9.33 6.03
CA THR A 84 -17.80 8.18 6.95
C THR A 84 -18.19 8.60 8.38
N ALA A 85 -18.50 7.66 9.28
CA ALA A 85 -18.65 7.99 10.71
C ALA A 85 -17.29 8.02 11.42
N GLU A 86 -16.40 7.10 11.05
CA GLU A 86 -15.12 6.82 11.69
C GLU A 86 -14.02 6.58 10.66
N ASP A 87 -12.76 6.66 11.10
CA ASP A 87 -11.61 6.28 10.26
C ASP A 87 -11.55 4.75 10.18
N PRO A 88 -11.59 4.14 8.98
CA PRO A 88 -11.51 2.69 8.86
C PRO A 88 -10.27 2.10 9.52
N PHE A 89 -9.15 2.83 9.54
CA PHE A 89 -7.90 2.35 10.12
C PHE A 89 -7.93 2.30 11.65
N ASP A 90 -8.90 2.93 12.31
CA ASP A 90 -9.08 2.77 13.76
C ASP A 90 -9.58 1.36 14.12
N LYS A 91 -10.17 0.64 13.16
CA LYS A 91 -10.77 -0.69 13.35
C LYS A 91 -10.18 -1.79 12.48
N LEU A 92 -9.50 -1.43 11.39
CA LEU A 92 -8.88 -2.37 10.46
C LEU A 92 -7.36 -2.25 10.51
N ALA A 93 -6.68 -3.34 10.85
CA ALA A 93 -5.23 -3.45 10.75
C ALA A 93 -4.83 -3.65 9.28
N VAL A 94 -4.45 -2.55 8.63
CA VAL A 94 -4.10 -2.54 7.20
C VAL A 94 -2.61 -2.30 7.01
N ILE A 95 -1.98 -3.12 6.16
CA ILE A 95 -0.58 -2.98 5.76
C ILE A 95 -0.43 -2.72 4.27
N ASP A 96 0.72 -2.17 3.88
CA ASP A 96 1.21 -2.23 2.50
C ASP A 96 2.31 -3.29 2.43
N TYR A 97 2.06 -4.38 1.72
CA TYR A 97 2.97 -5.51 1.55
C TYR A 97 3.98 -5.28 0.44
N GLY A 98 3.93 -4.12 -0.25
CA GLY A 98 4.72 -3.88 -1.44
C GLY A 98 4.10 -4.53 -2.66
N ASP A 99 4.93 -5.13 -3.52
CA ASP A 99 4.50 -5.62 -4.83
C ASP A 99 4.83 -7.11 -4.97
N CYS A 100 3.99 -7.82 -5.71
CA CYS A 100 4.27 -9.18 -6.16
C CYS A 100 5.47 -9.16 -7.11
N PHE A 101 6.42 -10.08 -6.91
CA PHE A 101 7.64 -10.18 -7.69
C PHE A 101 7.65 -11.45 -8.55
N TRP A 102 8.18 -11.35 -9.76
CA TRP A 102 8.40 -12.46 -10.69
C TRP A 102 9.54 -12.12 -11.65
N ASP A 103 10.05 -13.12 -12.38
CA ASP A 103 11.01 -12.89 -13.45
C ASP A 103 10.30 -12.35 -14.70
N PHE A 104 10.51 -11.06 -15.01
CA PHE A 104 9.93 -10.41 -16.19
C PHE A 104 10.41 -11.02 -17.52
N GLY A 105 11.52 -11.77 -17.52
CA GLY A 105 12.01 -12.52 -18.67
C GLY A 105 11.21 -13.79 -18.97
N ARG A 106 10.34 -14.21 -18.05
CA ARG A 106 9.56 -15.45 -18.11
C ARG A 106 8.06 -15.18 -17.97
N PRO A 107 7.43 -14.55 -18.99
CA PRO A 107 6.03 -14.13 -18.92
C PRO A 107 5.05 -15.30 -18.72
N GLU A 108 5.44 -16.51 -19.09
CA GLU A 108 4.66 -17.73 -18.88
C GLU A 108 4.46 -18.08 -17.39
N GLU A 109 5.34 -17.60 -16.50
CA GLU A 109 5.27 -17.88 -15.06
C GLU A 109 4.43 -16.86 -14.29
N VAL A 110 4.09 -15.73 -14.90
CA VAL A 110 3.40 -14.61 -14.25
C VAL A 110 2.08 -15.04 -13.59
N PRO A 111 1.19 -15.82 -14.23
CA PRO A 111 -0.05 -16.25 -13.58
C PRO A 111 0.20 -17.04 -12.30
N GLY A 112 1.12 -18.01 -12.34
CA GLY A 112 1.47 -18.83 -11.19
C GLY A 112 2.10 -18.03 -10.05
N ALA A 113 2.98 -17.07 -10.37
CA ALA A 113 3.56 -16.17 -9.37
C ALA A 113 2.50 -15.30 -8.69
N ILE A 114 1.50 -14.79 -9.43
CA ILE A 114 0.39 -14.02 -8.85
C ILE A 114 -0.47 -14.89 -7.95
N GLU A 115 -0.78 -16.12 -8.38
CA GLU A 115 -1.55 -17.09 -7.56
C GLU A 115 -0.81 -17.44 -6.27
N GLU A 116 0.49 -17.73 -6.35
CA GLU A 116 1.32 -18.03 -5.18
C GLU A 116 1.41 -16.83 -4.23
N HIS A 117 1.64 -15.62 -4.76
CA HIS A 117 1.67 -14.40 -3.96
C HIS A 117 0.35 -14.19 -3.22
N ALA A 118 -0.79 -14.28 -3.91
CA ALA A 118 -2.11 -14.10 -3.31
C ALA A 118 -2.48 -15.18 -2.28
N THR A 119 -1.93 -16.39 -2.41
CA THR A 119 -2.17 -17.49 -1.47
C THR A 119 -1.39 -17.35 -0.17
N ASN A 120 -0.25 -16.63 -0.20
CA ASN A 120 0.69 -16.53 0.92
C ASN A 120 0.59 -15.20 1.70
N ILE A 121 -0.40 -14.36 1.40
CA ILE A 121 -0.65 -13.08 2.09
C ILE A 121 -2.01 -13.04 2.79
#